data_AF-A0A1G7XE92-F1
#
_entry.id   AF-A0A1G7XE92-F1
#
_cell.length_a   1.000
_cell.length_b   1.000
_cell.length_c   1.000
_cell.angle_alpha   90.00
_cell.angle_beta   90.00
_cell.angle_gamma   90.00
#
_symmetry.space_group_name_H-M   'P 1'
#
loop_
_entity.id
_entity.type
_entity.pdbx_description
1 polymer ?
#
loop_
_entity_poly.entity_id
_entity_poly.type
_entity_poly.pdbx_seq_one_letter_code
_entity_poly.pdbx_strand_id
1 'polypeptide(L)'
;MKRLRFLVLAPLLMAFQCESDDTVASDMLDSTGVLGKWEIQDEITNGIISDMIPRCCEFLEFETDDDNSDYKGQFTYTASQGSKNSGTFEISSNNQNILFIDDESIFEFSINDAQDIMTIDFTEDEINYTQTWLRIE
;
A
#
# COMPACT_ATOMS: atom_id res chain seq x y z
N MET A 1 -53.61 -58.01 -19.82
CA MET A 1 -52.47 -57.67 -18.95
C MET A 1 -51.71 -56.48 -19.53
N LYS A 2 -51.57 -55.38 -18.79
CA LYS A 2 -50.40 -54.51 -18.82
C LYS A 2 -50.48 -53.58 -17.61
N ARG A 3 -49.53 -53.76 -16.69
CA ARG A 3 -49.51 -53.17 -15.36
C ARG A 3 -48.92 -51.77 -15.39
N LEU A 4 -49.59 -50.88 -14.66
CA LEU A 4 -49.09 -49.79 -13.83
C LEU A 4 -47.56 -49.71 -13.66
N ARG A 5 -46.95 -48.54 -13.91
CA ARG A 5 -45.91 -47.94 -13.04
C ARG A 5 -45.95 -46.42 -13.12
N PHE A 6 -46.42 -45.82 -12.03
CA PHE A 6 -46.05 -44.46 -11.61
C PHE A 6 -44.52 -44.39 -11.51
N LEU A 7 -43.90 -43.37 -12.09
CA LEU A 7 -42.54 -42.99 -11.72
C LEU A 7 -42.50 -41.49 -11.53
N VAL A 8 -42.60 -41.14 -10.25
CA VAL A 8 -42.28 -39.86 -9.62
C VAL A 8 -40.86 -39.49 -10.02
N LEU A 9 -40.66 -38.33 -10.64
CA LEU A 9 -39.34 -37.68 -10.68
C LEU A 9 -39.51 -36.16 -10.79
N ALA A 10 -39.79 -35.55 -9.65
CA ALA A 10 -39.45 -34.17 -9.35
C ALA A 10 -38.52 -34.22 -8.12
N PRO A 11 -37.65 -33.23 -7.85
CA PRO A 11 -36.99 -32.26 -8.73
C PRO A 11 -35.46 -32.29 -8.50
N LEU A 12 -34.64 -32.36 -9.56
CA LEU A 12 -33.21 -32.05 -9.44
C LEU A 12 -33.03 -30.54 -9.53
N LEU A 13 -33.49 -29.83 -8.50
CA LEU A 13 -33.00 -28.50 -8.18
C LEU A 13 -31.52 -28.69 -7.81
N MET A 14 -30.65 -28.47 -8.78
CA MET A 14 -29.26 -28.15 -8.50
C MET A 14 -29.27 -26.84 -7.73
N ALA A 15 -29.35 -26.92 -6.40
CA ALA A 15 -28.80 -25.89 -5.55
C ALA A 15 -27.29 -25.94 -5.79
N PHE A 16 -26.84 -25.21 -6.81
CA PHE A 16 -25.52 -24.61 -6.76
C PHE A 16 -25.58 -23.70 -5.52
N GLN A 17 -25.22 -24.27 -4.37
CA GLN A 17 -24.66 -23.46 -3.31
C GLN A 17 -23.43 -22.84 -3.95
N CYS A 18 -23.57 -21.58 -4.40
CA CYS A 18 -22.41 -20.71 -4.46
C CYS A 18 -21.82 -20.80 -3.06
N GLU A 19 -20.71 -21.52 -2.95
CA GLU A 19 -19.69 -21.23 -1.97
C GLU A 19 -19.50 -19.72 -2.06
N SER A 20 -20.00 -19.01 -1.05
CA SER A 20 -19.74 -17.59 -0.92
C SER A 20 -18.24 -17.47 -0.92
N ASP A 21 -17.72 -16.93 -2.02
CA ASP A 21 -16.33 -16.52 -2.18
C ASP A 21 -15.99 -15.81 -0.87
N ASP A 22 -15.16 -16.46 -0.04
CA ASP A 22 -14.62 -15.86 1.17
C ASP A 22 -13.75 -14.73 0.67
N THR A 23 -14.35 -13.57 0.45
CA THR A 23 -13.64 -12.33 0.20
C THR A 23 -12.84 -12.09 1.47
N VAL A 24 -11.58 -12.52 1.47
CA VAL A 24 -10.59 -12.10 2.44
C VAL A 24 -10.76 -10.59 2.55
N ALA A 25 -11.08 -10.10 3.75
CA ALA A 25 -11.30 -8.68 3.95
C ALA A 25 -10.05 -7.94 3.47
N SER A 26 -10.20 -7.19 2.38
CA SER A 26 -9.16 -6.32 1.83
C SER A 26 -8.78 -5.32 2.91
N ASP A 27 -7.49 -5.14 3.09
CA ASP A 27 -6.95 -4.21 4.07
C ASP A 27 -7.35 -2.78 3.67
N MET A 28 -7.65 -1.90 4.62
CA MET A 28 -8.00 -0.52 4.27
C MET A 28 -6.83 0.21 3.58
N LEU A 29 -5.58 -0.20 3.84
CA LEU A 29 -4.39 0.28 3.15
C LEU A 29 -4.37 -0.05 1.65
N ASP A 30 -5.04 -1.11 1.20
CA ASP A 30 -5.09 -1.48 -0.23
C ASP A 30 -5.64 -0.32 -1.08
N SER A 31 -6.60 0.43 -0.53
CA SER A 31 -7.25 1.54 -1.22
C SER A 31 -6.38 2.80 -1.31
N THR A 32 -5.31 2.90 -0.53
CA THR A 32 -4.43 4.07 -0.47
C THR A 32 -3.39 4.08 -1.60
N GLY A 33 -3.08 2.90 -2.14
CA GLY A 33 -2.00 2.72 -3.08
C GLY A 33 -0.60 2.78 -2.45
N VAL A 34 -0.44 2.95 -1.13
CA VAL A 34 0.90 3.07 -0.50
C VAL A 34 1.69 1.77 -0.52
N LEU A 35 0.98 0.63 -0.47
CA LEU A 35 1.58 -0.68 -0.25
C LEU A 35 2.54 -1.05 -1.38
N GLY A 36 3.59 -1.78 -1.03
CA GLY A 36 4.62 -2.24 -1.94
C GLY A 36 5.96 -1.53 -1.73
N LYS A 37 6.85 -1.71 -2.70
CA LYS A 37 8.23 -1.27 -2.61
C LYS A 37 8.49 -0.09 -3.55
N TRP A 38 9.23 0.87 -3.04
CA TRP A 38 9.52 2.13 -3.68
C TRP A 38 11.03 2.39 -3.66
N GLU A 39 11.59 2.88 -4.76
CA GLU A 39 12.98 3.31 -4.87
C GLU A 39 13.04 4.82 -5.05
N ILE A 40 13.95 5.49 -4.34
CA ILE A 40 14.16 6.92 -4.52
C ILE A 40 14.67 7.21 -5.93
N GLN A 41 14.13 8.24 -6.57
CA GLN A 41 14.57 8.71 -7.87
C GLN A 41 15.29 10.06 -7.76
N ASP A 42 14.65 11.01 -7.10
CA ASP A 42 15.09 12.40 -7.04
C ASP A 42 14.75 13.03 -5.69
N GLU A 43 15.56 14.01 -5.29
CA GLU A 43 15.32 14.85 -4.12
C GLU A 43 15.60 16.32 -4.46
N ILE A 44 14.63 17.18 -4.13
CA ILE A 44 14.70 18.62 -4.31
C ILE A 44 14.75 19.26 -2.92
N THR A 45 15.68 20.18 -2.72
CA THR A 45 15.88 20.89 -1.46
C THR A 45 15.63 22.39 -1.68
N ASN A 46 14.67 22.97 -0.95
CA ASN A 46 14.26 24.37 -1.09
C ASN A 46 13.92 24.77 -2.54
N GLY A 47 13.32 23.85 -3.31
CA GLY A 47 12.98 24.07 -4.72
C GLY A 47 14.17 24.04 -5.70
N ILE A 48 15.37 23.72 -5.21
CA ILE A 48 16.58 23.53 -6.01
C ILE A 48 16.87 22.03 -6.05
N ILE A 49 17.16 21.49 -7.23
CA ILE A 49 17.59 20.09 -7.38
C ILE A 49 18.84 19.90 -6.52
N SER A 50 18.74 19.05 -5.49
CA SER A 50 19.78 18.91 -4.45
C SER A 50 21.08 18.35 -5.02
N ASP A 51 20.99 17.45 -5.99
CA ASP A 51 22.13 16.86 -6.68
C ASP A 51 21.87 16.70 -8.20
N MET A 52 22.89 16.96 -9.02
CA MET A 52 22.85 16.65 -10.46
C MET A 52 23.00 15.15 -10.75
N ILE A 53 23.13 14.32 -9.70
CA ILE A 53 23.24 12.87 -9.77
C ILE A 53 21.95 12.30 -9.18
N PRO A 54 21.21 11.44 -9.90
CA PRO A 54 20.02 10.79 -9.36
C PRO A 54 20.33 10.09 -8.04
N ARG A 55 19.48 10.32 -7.04
CA ARG A 55 19.46 9.49 -5.83
C ARG A 55 19.09 8.07 -6.28
N CYS A 56 19.74 7.05 -5.74
CA CYS A 56 19.45 5.67 -6.08
C CYS A 56 19.77 4.74 -4.91
N CYS A 57 19.25 3.50 -5.01
CA CYS A 57 19.54 2.42 -4.07
C CYS A 57 19.03 2.67 -2.64
N GLU A 58 18.16 3.66 -2.43
CA GLU A 58 17.39 3.84 -1.20
C GLU A 58 15.97 3.31 -1.44
N PHE A 59 15.44 2.53 -0.52
CA PHE A 59 14.15 1.86 -0.69
C PHE A 59 13.23 2.10 0.50
N LEU A 60 11.95 2.33 0.22
CA LEU A 60 10.86 2.29 1.18
C LEU A 60 9.94 1.12 0.83
N GLU A 61 9.66 0.26 1.77
CA GLU A 61 8.76 -0.88 1.62
C GLU A 61 7.65 -0.76 2.65
N PHE A 62 6.39 -0.77 2.20
CA PHE A 62 5.21 -0.68 3.04
C PHE A 62 4.39 -1.96 2.94
N GLU A 63 4.08 -2.54 4.09
CA GLU A 63 3.34 -3.79 4.25
C GLU A 63 2.17 -3.58 5.21
N THR A 64 1.10 -4.37 5.05
CA THR A 64 -0.01 -4.43 6.00
C THR A 64 0.45 -5.05 7.31
N ASP A 65 -0.27 -4.79 8.40
CA ASP A 65 -0.12 -5.56 9.64
C ASP A 65 -1.22 -6.63 9.79
N ASP A 66 -1.52 -7.06 11.01
CA ASP A 66 -2.54 -8.09 11.30
C ASP A 66 -3.98 -7.52 11.39
N ASP A 67 -4.16 -6.18 11.46
CA ASP A 67 -5.46 -5.50 11.58
C ASP A 67 -5.88 -4.81 10.28
N ASN A 68 -6.53 -5.59 9.41
CA ASN A 68 -7.05 -5.12 8.12
C ASN A 68 -8.13 -4.02 8.20
N SER A 69 -8.53 -3.59 9.42
CA SER A 69 -9.60 -2.61 9.66
C SER A 69 -9.11 -1.21 10.03
N ASP A 70 -7.80 -0.97 9.95
CA ASP A 70 -7.22 0.35 10.11
C ASP A 70 -6.29 0.74 8.94
N TYR A 71 -5.72 1.95 9.01
CA TYR A 71 -4.80 2.46 8.00
C TYR A 71 -3.35 2.37 8.49
N LYS A 72 -3.00 1.32 9.25
CA LYS A 72 -1.67 1.12 9.82
C LYS A 72 -0.99 -0.08 9.23
N GLY A 73 0.33 -0.01 9.21
CA GLY A 73 1.15 -1.07 8.66
C GLY A 73 2.59 -0.95 9.10
N GLN A 74 3.42 -1.82 8.56
CA GLN A 74 4.85 -1.84 8.80
C GLN A 74 5.59 -1.22 7.63
N PHE A 75 6.66 -0.47 7.91
CA PHE A 75 7.56 0.01 6.88
C PHE A 75 8.98 -0.48 7.12
N THR A 76 9.73 -0.60 6.03
CA THR A 76 11.18 -0.80 6.06
C THR A 76 11.84 0.20 5.13
N TYR A 77 12.72 1.02 5.70
CA TYR A 77 13.63 1.87 4.96
C TYR A 77 14.99 1.18 4.80
N THR A 78 15.51 1.12 3.59
CA THR A 78 16.87 0.65 3.28
C THR A 78 17.67 1.79 2.69
N ALA A 79 18.74 2.23 3.35
CA ALA A 79 19.62 3.25 2.82
C ALA A 79 20.53 2.71 1.71
N SER A 80 21.14 3.61 0.94
CA SER A 80 22.07 3.29 -0.17
C SER A 80 23.26 2.40 0.22
N GLN A 81 23.67 2.43 1.49
CA GLN A 81 24.74 1.58 2.04
C GLN A 81 24.24 0.20 2.53
N GLY A 82 22.94 -0.08 2.40
CA GLY A 82 22.30 -1.33 2.80
C GLY A 82 21.87 -1.41 4.27
N SER A 83 22.07 -0.35 5.07
CA SER A 83 21.52 -0.29 6.43
C SER A 83 20.01 -0.21 6.38
N LYS A 84 19.34 -0.98 7.24
CA LYS A 84 17.88 -1.04 7.32
C LYS A 84 17.37 -0.44 8.61
N ASN A 85 16.29 0.33 8.51
CA ASN A 85 15.45 0.75 9.64
C ASN A 85 14.02 0.29 9.36
N SER A 86 13.30 -0.14 10.38
CA SER A 86 11.93 -0.62 10.26
C SER A 86 11.09 -0.05 11.38
N GLY A 87 9.80 0.14 11.13
CA GLY A 87 8.89 0.68 12.11
C GLY A 87 7.44 0.58 11.66
N THR A 88 6.56 1.26 12.36
CA THR A 88 5.12 1.31 12.04
C THR A 88 4.74 2.64 11.42
N PHE A 89 3.81 2.62 10.47
CA PHE A 89 3.24 3.84 9.88
C PHE A 89 1.71 3.84 10.01
N GLU A 90 1.11 5.02 9.90
CA GLU A 90 -0.34 5.24 9.82
C GLU A 90 -0.65 6.25 8.71
N ILE A 91 -1.63 5.94 7.86
CA ILE A 91 -2.15 6.88 6.86
C ILE A 91 -3.36 7.62 7.44
N SER A 92 -3.35 8.94 7.28
CA SER A 92 -4.50 9.75 7.66
C SER A 92 -5.73 9.40 6.80
N SER A 93 -6.93 9.41 7.38
CA SER A 93 -8.18 9.01 6.70
C SER A 93 -8.53 9.74 5.38
N ASN A 94 -7.84 10.84 5.05
CA ASN A 94 -7.94 11.58 3.80
C ASN A 94 -6.85 11.20 2.77
N ASN A 95 -5.99 10.23 3.06
CA ASN A 95 -4.87 9.75 2.24
C ASN A 95 -3.90 10.86 1.80
N GLN A 96 -3.64 11.83 2.69
CA GLN A 96 -2.76 12.97 2.42
C GLN A 96 -1.48 12.96 3.25
N ASN A 97 -1.48 12.27 4.38
CA ASN A 97 -0.35 12.26 5.30
C ASN A 97 -0.02 10.83 5.70
N ILE A 98 1.28 10.56 5.81
CA ILE A 98 1.83 9.38 6.44
C ILE A 98 2.49 9.79 7.75
N LEU A 99 2.09 9.15 8.83
CA LEU A 99 2.69 9.28 10.16
C LEU A 99 3.60 8.08 10.38
N PHE A 100 4.89 8.31 10.55
CA PHE A 100 5.82 7.29 11.04
C PHE A 100 5.82 7.33 12.57
N ILE A 101 5.29 6.27 13.18
CA ILE A 101 4.94 6.25 14.61
C ILE A 101 6.19 6.28 15.49
N ASP A 102 7.23 5.53 15.11
CA ASP A 102 8.44 5.39 15.93
C ASP A 102 9.26 6.69 16.00
N ASP A 103 9.24 7.46 14.92
CA ASP A 103 9.95 8.74 14.81
C ASP A 103 9.03 9.96 15.08
N GLU A 104 7.76 9.72 15.44
CA GLU A 104 6.70 10.72 15.63
C GLU A 104 6.63 11.77 14.50
N SER A 105 6.99 11.37 13.29
CA SER A 105 7.19 12.27 12.15
C SER A 105 6.02 12.15 11.18
N ILE A 106 5.44 13.30 10.82
CA ILE A 106 4.33 13.39 9.86
C ILE A 106 4.84 13.99 8.57
N PHE A 107 4.55 13.31 7.47
CA PHE A 107 4.91 13.77 6.14
C PHE A 107 3.69 13.86 5.24
N GLU A 108 3.66 14.90 4.42
CA GLU A 108 2.67 15.01 3.35
C GLU A 108 3.12 14.08 2.22
N PHE A 109 2.19 13.30 1.67
CA PHE A 109 2.49 12.45 0.54
C PHE A 109 1.38 12.49 -0.50
N SER A 110 1.74 12.17 -1.73
CA SER A 110 0.80 11.94 -2.81
C SER A 110 1.28 10.80 -3.69
N ILE A 111 0.32 10.04 -4.23
CA ILE A 111 0.57 8.97 -5.19
C ILE A 111 -0.21 9.32 -6.45
N ASN A 112 0.43 9.16 -7.61
CA ASN A 112 -0.21 9.47 -8.88
C ASN A 112 -1.31 8.44 -9.25
N ASP A 113 -2.13 8.76 -10.24
CA ASP A 113 -3.26 7.90 -10.65
C ASP A 113 -2.84 6.49 -11.12
N ALA A 114 -1.61 6.36 -11.65
CA ALA A 114 -1.04 5.08 -12.08
C ALA A 114 -0.45 4.26 -10.93
N GLN A 115 -0.38 4.83 -9.72
CA GLN A 115 0.22 4.28 -8.51
C GLN A 115 1.70 3.88 -8.64
N ASP A 116 2.41 4.39 -9.64
CA ASP A 116 3.82 4.08 -9.88
C ASP A 116 4.78 5.17 -9.39
N ILE A 117 4.26 6.35 -9.02
CA ILE A 117 5.05 7.46 -8.49
C ILE A 117 4.44 7.96 -7.18
N MET A 118 5.26 8.00 -6.14
CA MET A 118 4.95 8.61 -4.85
C MET A 118 5.84 9.84 -4.65
N THR A 119 5.25 10.94 -4.20
CA THR A 119 5.96 12.15 -3.77
C THR A 119 5.78 12.32 -2.27
N ILE A 120 6.87 12.56 -1.55
CA ILE A 120 6.87 12.87 -0.12
C ILE A 120 7.46 14.25 0.08
N ASP A 121 6.72 15.12 0.76
CA ASP A 121 7.10 16.49 1.08
C ASP A 121 7.26 16.64 2.60
N PHE A 122 8.39 17.22 3.02
CA PHE A 122 8.68 17.42 4.43
C PHE A 122 9.61 18.59 4.72
N THR A 123 9.63 19.04 5.98
CA THR A 123 10.51 20.11 6.44
C THR A 123 11.36 19.62 7.61
N GLU A 124 12.67 19.69 7.47
CA GLU A 124 13.64 19.37 8.53
C GLU A 124 14.61 20.56 8.67
N ASP A 125 14.82 21.05 9.90
CA ASP A 125 15.72 22.18 10.17
C ASP A 125 15.49 23.43 9.27
N GLU A 126 14.22 23.80 9.06
CA GLU A 126 13.79 24.91 8.18
C GLU A 126 14.09 24.70 6.69
N ILE A 127 14.50 23.49 6.30
CA ILE A 127 14.77 23.10 4.92
C ILE A 127 13.61 22.25 4.42
N ASN A 128 13.04 22.64 3.29
CA ASN A 128 11.98 21.87 2.63
C ASN A 128 12.60 20.84 1.69
N TYR A 129 12.15 19.60 1.79
CA TYR A 129 12.51 18.49 0.94
C TYR A 129 11.28 18.00 0.18
N THR A 130 11.47 17.72 -1.10
CA THR A 130 10.52 17.00 -1.94
C THR A 130 11.25 15.80 -2.52
N GLN A 131 10.81 14.60 -2.15
CA GLN A 131 11.37 13.35 -2.63
C GLN A 131 10.40 12.67 -3.59
N THR A 132 10.94 12.18 -4.71
CA THR A 132 10.19 11.38 -5.69
C THR A 132 10.63 9.93 -5.59
N TRP A 133 9.66 9.04 -5.48
CA TRP A 133 9.84 7.61 -5.29
C TRP A 133 9.10 6.86 -6.39
N LEU A 134 9.78 5.92 -7.04
CA LEU A 134 9.22 5.07 -8.09
C LEU A 134 8.87 3.70 -7.52
N ARG A 135 7.67 3.20 -7.82
CA ARG A 135 7.31 1.82 -7.45
C ARG A 135 8.19 0.83 -8.21
N ILE A 136 8.70 -0.17 -7.50
CA ILE A 136 9.45 -1.29 -8.07
C ILE A 136 8.74 -2.61 -7.77
N GLU A 137 8.80 -3.53 -8.73
CA GLU A 137 8.23 -4.88 -8.62
C GLU A 137 9.03 -5.80 -7.70
#